data_AF-A0A7X8WP49-F1
#
_entry.id   AF-A0A7X8WP49-F1
#
_cell.length_a   1.000
_cell.length_b   1.000
_cell.length_c   1.000
_cell.angle_alpha   90.00
_cell.angle_beta   90.00
_cell.angle_gamma   90.00
#
_symmetry.space_group_name_H-M   'P 1'
#
loop_
_entity.id
_entity.type
_entity.pdbx_description
1 polymer ?
#
loop_
_entity_poly.entity_id
_entity_poly.type
_entity_poly.pdbx_seq_one_letter_code
_entity_poly.pdbx_strand_id
1 'polypeptide(L)' 'LNDGKRVDEVDDIVAVGSKLQVEIAKVDDRGKLSLVPVIDEDGEEG' A
#
# COMPACT_ATOMS: atom_id res chain seq x y z
N LEU A 1 3.74 1.07 -5.31
CA LEU A 1 4.60 -0.02 -4.77
C LEU A 1 4.91 -1.12 -5.79
N ASN A 2 4.06 -1.44 -6.78
CA ASN A 2 4.44 -2.33 -7.89
C ASN A 2 3.74 -2.01 -9.23
N ASP A 3 3.40 -0.75 -9.51
CA ASP A 3 3.00 -0.23 -10.84
C ASP A 3 2.08 -1.10 -11.71
N GLY A 4 1.11 -1.81 -11.12
CA GLY A 4 0.20 -2.71 -11.84
C GLY A 4 0.86 -3.97 -12.45
N LYS A 5 2.14 -4.23 -12.19
CA LYS A 5 2.80 -5.48 -12.57
C LYS A 5 2.24 -6.64 -11.75
N ARG A 6 2.13 -7.81 -12.39
CA ARG A 6 1.74 -9.06 -11.72
C ARG A 6 2.70 -9.33 -10.56
N VAL A 7 2.13 -9.50 -9.38
CA VAL A 7 2.84 -9.87 -8.16
C VAL A 7 2.87 -11.39 -8.10
N ASP A 8 4.07 -11.96 -8.03
CA ASP A 8 4.26 -13.41 -7.82
C ASP A 8 4.14 -13.76 -6.33
N GLU A 9 4.80 -13.00 -5.45
CA GLU A 9 4.66 -13.11 -3.99
C GLU A 9 4.48 -11.73 -3.33
N VAL A 10 3.59 -11.67 -2.35
CA VAL A 10 3.28 -10.42 -1.61
C VAL A 10 4.40 -10.01 -0.65
N ASP A 11 5.21 -10.97 -0.20
CA ASP A 11 6.30 -10.75 0.77
C ASP A 11 7.46 -9.94 0.15
N ASP A 12 7.65 -10.04 -1.17
CA ASP A 12 8.63 -9.23 -1.91
C ASP A 12 8.26 -7.76 -2.03
N ILE A 13 6.98 -7.41 -1.86
CA ILE A 13 6.48 -6.04 -2.00
C ILE A 13 6.45 -5.33 -0.64
N VAL A 14 6.15 -6.05 0.44
CA VAL A 14 6.15 -5.51 1.79
C VAL A 14 6.45 -6.59 2.81
N ALA A 15 7.45 -6.37 3.66
CA ALA A 15 7.80 -7.28 4.73
C ALA A 15 7.01 -6.98 6.01
N VAL A 16 6.63 -8.04 6.74
CA VAL A 16 5.95 -7.92 8.04
C VAL A 16 6.82 -7.14 9.04
N GLY A 17 6.21 -6.16 9.72
CA GLY A 17 6.90 -5.30 10.69
C GLY A 17 7.49 -4.02 10.10
N SER A 18 7.45 -3.85 8.77
CA SER A 18 7.83 -2.61 8.10
C SER A 18 6.87 -1.48 8.46
N LYS A 19 7.41 -0.29 8.73
CA LYS A 19 6.60 0.92 8.93
C LYS A 19 6.38 1.60 7.58
N LEU A 20 5.12 1.88 7.25
CA LEU A 20 4.72 2.54 6.02
C LEU A 20 3.72 3.64 6.32
N GLN A 21 3.82 4.75 5.59
CA GLN A 21 2.81 5.81 5.63
C GLN A 21 1.63 5.42 4.75
N VAL A 22 0.43 5.49 5.32
CA VAL A 22 -0.81 5.07 4.66
C VAL A 22 -1.90 6.11 4.88
N GLU A 23 -2.79 6.23 3.92
CA GLU A 23 -4.01 7.01 4.01
C GLU A 23 -5.21 6.08 4.27
N ILE A 24 -6.20 6.56 5.02
CA ILE A 24 -7.44 5.83 5.28
C ILE A 24 -8.39 6.05 4.10
N ALA A 25 -8.58 5.01 3.28
CA ALA A 25 -9.47 5.09 2.13
C ALA A 25 -10.95 4.90 2.50
N LYS A 26 -11.23 4.00 3.45
CA LYS A 26 -12.61 3.73 3.89
C LYS A 26 -12.66 3.18 5.30
N VAL A 27 -13.69 3.59 6.03
CA VAL A 27 -14.10 2.99 7.30
C VAL A 27 -15.41 2.26 7.06
N ASP A 28 -15.49 0.97 7.41
CA ASP A 28 -16.77 0.25 7.44
C ASP A 28 -17.35 0.18 8.86
N ASP A 29 -18.67 0.01 8.95
CA ASP A 29 -19.40 0.01 10.22
C ASP A 29 -19.06 -1.18 11.13
N ARG A 30 -18.31 -2.16 10.61
CA ARG A 30 -17.79 -3.30 11.38
C ARG A 30 -16.39 -3.06 11.94
N GLY A 31 -15.85 -1.86 11.78
CA GLY A 31 -14.56 -1.45 12.33
C GLY A 31 -13.35 -1.88 11.50
N LYS A 32 -13.53 -2.31 10.25
CA LYS A 32 -12.43 -2.51 9.31
C LYS A 32 -12.08 -1.19 8.64
N LEU A 33 -10.78 -1.01 8.50
CA LEU A 33 -10.18 0.13 7.84
C LEU A 33 -9.53 -0.37 6.55
N SER A 34 -9.93 0.21 5.42
CA SER A 34 -9.21 0.06 4.16
C SER A 34 -8.12 1.13 4.10
N LEU A 35 -6.88 0.69 3.94
CA LEU A 35 -5.70 1.56 3.93
C LEU A 35 -5.06 1.51 2.55
N VAL A 36 -4.61 2.66 2.06
CA VAL A 36 -3.88 2.80 0.79
C VAL A 36 -2.52 3.40 1.10
N PRO A 37 -1.41 2.83 0.58
CA PRO A 37 -0.09 3.40 0.81
C PRO A 37 0.03 4.78 0.15
N VAL A 38 0.62 5.74 0.87
CA VAL A 38 0.96 7.04 0.30
C VAL A 38 2.18 6.84 -0.59
N ILE A 39 2.00 7.08 -1.89
CA ILE A 39 3.09 7.10 -2.86
C ILE A 39 3.38 8.59 -3.06
N ASP A 40 4.55 9.04 -2.63
CA ASP A 40 4.98 10.41 -2.90
C ASP A 40 5.09 10.58 -4.43
N GLU A 41 4.54 11.65 -5.00
CA GLU A 41 4.55 11.92 -6.45
C GLU A 41 5.99 12.02 -7.02
N ASP A 42 7.02 12.08 -6.17
CA ASP A 42 8.45 11.90 -6.54
C ASP A 42 8.80 10.46 -7.01
N GLY A 43 7.87 9.51 -6.93
CA GLY A 43 7.99 8.15 -7.47
C GLY A 43 7.39 7.94 -8.86
N GLU A 44 6.77 8.96 -9.46
CA GLU A 44 6.30 8.94 -10.85
C GLU A 44 7.27 9.74 -11.74
N GLU A 45 8.41 9.15 -12.10
CA GLU A 45 9.10 9.41 -13.38
C GLU A 45 10.28 8.43 -13.57
N GLY A 46 10.06 7.44 -14.46
CA GLY A 46 11.04 6.44 -14.88
C GLY A 46 10.47 5.47 -15.89
#